data_AF-A0A943KZ68-F1
#
_entry.id   AF-A0A943KZ68-F1
#
_cell.length_a   1.000
_cell.length_b   1.000
_cell.length_c   1.000
_cell.angle_alpha   90.00
_cell.angle_beta   90.00
_cell.angle_gamma   90.00
#
_symmetry.space_group_name_H-M   'P 1'
#
loop_
_entity.id
_entity.type
_entity.pdbx_description
1 polymer ?
#
loop_
_entity_poly.entity_id
_entity_poly.type
_entity_poly.pdbx_seq_one_letter_code
_entity_poly.pdbx_strand_id
1 'polypeptide(L)' 'MKILTGFAVIKDAVGHRITYTYSEVNEEGTIVSSNKKESFIVMDEEVKELIGQLETKITERLQ' A
#
# COMPACT_ATOMS: atom_id res chain seq x y z
N MET A 1 -12.05 7.86 11.79
CA MET A 1 -11.91 7.08 10.54
C MET A 1 -10.48 7.17 10.03
N LYS A 2 -9.89 6.05 9.56
CA LYS A 2 -8.57 6.05 8.89
C LYS A 2 -8.76 6.16 7.38
N ILE A 3 -8.03 7.06 6.73
CA ILE A 3 -8.10 7.30 5.28
C ILE A 3 -6.72 7.03 4.70
N LEU A 4 -6.62 6.02 3.82
CA LEU A 4 -5.40 5.73 3.07
C LEU A 4 -5.07 6.91 2.14
N THR A 5 -3.91 7.52 2.31
CA THR A 5 -3.47 8.70 1.54
C THR A 5 -2.41 8.38 0.50
N GLY A 6 -1.78 7.22 0.58
CA GLY A 6 -0.83 6.77 -0.42
C GLY A 6 -0.22 5.43 -0.02
N PHE A 7 0.28 4.69 -1.02
CA PHE A 7 0.98 3.44 -0.78
C PHE A 7 2.02 3.17 -1.86
N ALA A 8 2.94 2.27 -1.57
CA ALA A 8 3.90 1.74 -2.52
C ALA A 8 4.11 0.25 -2.26
N VAL A 9 4.29 -0.50 -3.35
CA VAL A 9 4.73 -1.90 -3.31
C VAL A 9 6.23 -1.91 -3.57
N ILE A 10 6.98 -2.48 -2.65
CA ILE A 10 8.44 -2.54 -2.71
C ILE A 10 8.84 -4.01 -2.73
N LYS A 11 9.59 -4.43 -3.74
CA LYS A 11 10.21 -5.75 -3.78
C LYS A 11 11.49 -5.71 -2.95
N ASP A 12 11.50 -6.42 -1.83
CA ASP A 12 12.64 -6.52 -0.91
C ASP A 12 13.23 -7.94 -0.95
N ALA A 13 14.36 -8.16 -0.27
CA ALA A 13 15.05 -9.45 -0.18
C ALA A 13 14.18 -10.57 0.44
N VAL A 14 13.17 -10.20 1.23
CA VAL A 14 12.26 -11.13 1.93
C VAL A 14 10.95 -11.34 1.14
N GLY A 15 10.77 -10.66 0.01
CA GLY A 15 9.54 -10.67 -0.79
C GLY A 15 8.92 -9.27 -0.92
N HIS A 16 7.62 -9.18 -1.14
CA HIS A 16 6.94 -7.89 -1.29
C HIS A 16 6.65 -7.25 0.07
N ARG A 17 6.95 -5.96 0.18
CA ARG A 17 6.56 -5.09 1.28
C ARG A 17 5.60 -4.04 0.78
N ILE A 18 4.45 -3.89 1.45
CA ILE A 18 3.57 -2.74 1.24
C ILE A 18 3.91 -1.70 2.29
N THR A 19 4.18 -0.47 1.86
CA THR A 19 4.23 0.69 2.74
C THR A 19 3.09 1.62 2.38
N TYR A 20 2.44 2.17 3.39
CA TYR A 20 1.32 3.08 3.20
C TYR A 20 1.35 4.23 4.18
N THR A 21 0.66 5.30 3.79
CA THR A 21 0.37 6.44 4.64
C THR A 21 -1.14 6.57 4.81
N TYR A 22 -1.58 6.98 5.99
CA TYR A 22 -2.97 7.33 6.24
C TYR A 22 -3.09 8.56 7.13
N SER A 23 -4.28 9.17 7.07
CA SER A 23 -4.72 10.22 7.98
C SER A 23 -5.88 9.71 8.83
N GLU A 24 -5.98 10.22 10.05
CA GLU A 24 -7.08 9.96 10.96
C GLU A 24 -7.98 11.19 11.00
N VAL A 25 -9.27 10.97 10.78
CA VAL A 25 -10.30 12.01 10.73
C VAL A 25 -11.35 11.70 11.80
N ASN A 26 -11.82 12.70 12.54
CA ASN A 26 -12.91 12.54 13.51
C ASN A 26 -14.28 12.44 12.80
N GLU A 27 -15.34 12.27 13.57
CA GLU A 27 -16.72 12.14 13.05
C GLU A 27 -17.22 13.41 12.34
N GLU A 28 -16.62 14.56 12.65
CA GLU A 28 -16.94 15.86 12.07
C GLU A 28 -16.16 16.16 10.79
N GLY A 29 -15.31 15.23 10.31
CA GLY A 29 -14.51 15.44 9.10
C GLY A 29 -13.21 16.23 9.32
N THR A 30 -12.83 16.51 10.56
CA THR A 30 -11.58 17.21 10.91
C THR A 30 -10.42 16.23 11.02
N ILE A 31 -9.28 16.59 10.42
CA ILE A 31 -8.04 15.81 10.51
C ILE A 31 -7.50 15.88 11.94
N VAL A 32 -7.46 14.72 12.61
CA VAL A 32 -6.91 14.56 13.96
C VAL A 32 -5.42 14.22 13.91
N SER A 33 -5.01 13.45 12.91
CA SER A 33 -3.62 13.11 12.67
C SER A 33 -3.40 12.91 11.17
N SER A 34 -2.26 13.36 10.65
CA SER A 34 -1.92 13.21 9.24
C SER A 34 -0.58 12.49 9.06
N ASN A 35 -0.38 11.93 7.86
CA ASN A 35 0.89 11.35 7.42
C ASN A 35 1.41 10.22 8.35
N LYS A 36 0.52 9.40 8.90
CA LYS A 36 0.91 8.20 9.64
C LYS A 36 1.42 7.17 8.65
N LYS A 37 2.69 6.78 8.78
CA LYS A 37 3.35 5.81 7.90
C LYS A 37 3.49 4.45 8.57
N GLU A 38 3.06 3.42 7.87
CA GLU A 38 3.20 2.02 8.29
C GLU A 38 3.69 1.15 7.12
N SER A 39 4.11 -0.07 7.43
CA SER A 39 4.48 -1.06 6.43
C SER A 39 4.41 -2.48 6.97
N PHE A 40 4.15 -3.44 6.09
CA PHE A 40 4.18 -4.87 6.41
C PHE A 40 4.72 -5.69 5.25
N ILE A 41 5.29 -6.86 5.56
CA ILE A 41 5.69 -7.85 4.55
C ILE A 41 4.45 -8.66 4.15
N VAL A 42 4.23 -8.80 2.85
CA VAL A 42 3.08 -9.49 2.29
C VAL A 42 3.29 -10.99 2.40
N MET A 43 2.61 -11.61 3.37
CA MET A 43 2.60 -13.07 3.54
C MET A 43 1.38 -13.72 2.88
N ASP A 44 0.28 -12.98 2.77
CA ASP A 44 -0.98 -13.44 2.22
C ASP A 44 -0.88 -13.71 0.70
N GLU A 45 -1.38 -14.86 0.26
CA GLU A 45 -1.27 -15.31 -1.14
C GLU A 45 -2.20 -14.53 -2.09
N GLU A 46 -3.38 -14.11 -1.64
CA GLU A 46 -4.29 -13.30 -2.46
C GLU A 46 -3.66 -11.94 -2.75
N VAL A 47 -3.04 -11.32 -1.74
CA VAL A 47 -2.35 -10.04 -1.92
C VAL A 47 -1.12 -10.18 -2.83
N LYS A 48 -0.38 -11.29 -2.75
CA LYS A 48 0.75 -11.56 -3.67
C LYS A 48 0.28 -11.68 -5.12
N GLU A 49 -0.82 -12.37 -5.36
CA GLU A 49 -1.39 -12.53 -6.70
C GLU A 49 -1.79 -11.18 -7.31
N LEU A 50 -2.46 -10.31 -6.55
CA LEU A 50 -2.80 -8.96 -6.99
C LEU A 50 -1.57 -8.13 -7.36
N ILE A 51 -0.49 -8.25 -6.57
CA ILE A 51 0.79 -7.59 -6.88
C ILE A 51 1.38 -8.14 -8.18
N GLY A 52 1.35 -9.46 -8.39
CA GLY A 52 1.84 -10.09 -9.62
C GLY A 52 1.09 -9.62 -10.87
N GLN A 53 -0.24 -9.46 -10.78
CA GLN A 53 -1.06 -8.91 -11.86
C GLN A 53 -0.67 -7.47 -12.19
N LEU A 54 -0.39 -6.65 -11.17
CA LEU A 54 0.08 -5.28 -11.37
C LEU A 54 1.47 -5.26 -12.03
N GLU A 55 2.41 -6.09 -11.58
CA GLU A 55 3.75 -6.22 -12.19
C GLU A 55 3.66 -6.62 -13.67
N THR A 56 2.74 -7.52 -14.01
CA THR A 56 2.49 -7.94 -15.41
C THR A 56 2.03 -6.76 -16.26
N LYS A 57 1.04 -5.99 -15.80
CA LYS A 57 0.53 -4.81 -16.51
C LYS A 57 1.59 -3.72 -16.70
N ILE A 58 2.47 -3.53 -15.71
CA ILE A 58 3.60 -2.60 -15.83
C ILE A 58 4.58 -3.08 -16.89
N THR A 59 4.90 -4.37 -16.89
CA THR A 59 5.83 -4.97 -17.86
C THR A 59 5.31 -4.85 -19.30
N GLU A 60 4.02 -5.12 -19.52
CA GLU A 60 3.37 -4.93 -20.83
C GLU A 60 3.50 -3.48 -21.34
N ARG A 61 3.50 -2.48 -20.45
CA ARG A 61 3.63 -1.06 -20.81
C ARG A 61 5.06 -0.63 -21.13
N LEU A 62 6.05 -1.40 -20.69
CA LEU A 62 7.48 -1.13 -20.95
C LEU A 62 7.96 -1.68 -22.29
N GLN A 63 7.17 -2.55 -22.94
CA GLN A 63 7.40 -3.06 -24.29
C GLN A 63 6.90 -2.08 -25.35
#